data_AF-A0A5C7USR8-F1
#
_entry.id   AF-A0A5C7USR8-F1
#
_cell.length_a   1.000
_cell.length_b   1.000
_cell.length_c   1.000
_cell.angle_alpha   90.00
_cell.angle_beta   90.00
_cell.angle_gamma   90.00
#
_symmetry.space_group_name_H-M   'P 1'
#
loop_
_entity.id
_entity.type
_entity.pdbx_description
1 polymer ?
#
loop_
_entity_poly.entity_id
_entity_poly.type
_entity_poly.pdbx_seq_one_letter_code
_entity_poly.pdbx_strand_id
1 'polypeptide(L)'
;MSQRKRTLGKRELNKIRQHMPRGWQKRVAQEAGKSISTVNKVMLRLRNNGHVVTKAIDLSGLPESEKEILKSKLLFIHELN
;
A
#
# COMPACT_ATOMS: atom_id res chain seq x y z
N MET A 1 18.62 6.87 14.91
CA MET A 1 18.09 5.50 14.73
C MET A 1 17.27 5.46 13.45
N SER A 2 17.76 4.80 12.40
CA SER A 2 17.03 4.67 11.14
C SER A 2 15.77 3.84 11.40
N GLN A 3 14.57 4.43 11.24
CA GLN A 3 13.32 3.69 11.37
C GLN A 3 13.38 2.51 10.39
N ARG A 4 13.41 1.27 10.92
CA ARG A 4 13.26 0.06 10.12
C ARG A 4 12.06 0.26 9.20
N LYS A 5 12.27 0.20 7.89
CA LYS A 5 11.18 0.34 6.92
C LYS A 5 10.19 -0.79 7.24
N ARG A 6 8.93 -0.46 7.53
CA ARG A 6 7.86 -1.44 7.79
C ARG A 6 6.80 -1.46 6.68
N THR A 7 7.06 -0.75 5.58
CA THR A 7 6.19 -0.68 4.40
C THR A 7 6.94 -0.10 3.20
N LEU A 8 6.28 -0.06 2.04
CA LEU A 8 6.79 0.50 0.79
C LEU A 8 7.23 1.98 0.92
N GLY A 9 8.12 2.39 0.03
CA GLY A 9 8.60 3.76 -0.05
C GLY A 9 7.56 4.74 -0.61
N LYS A 10 7.80 6.04 -0.40
CA LYS A 10 6.91 7.11 -0.90
C LYS A 10 6.72 7.07 -2.42
N ARG A 11 7.78 6.73 -3.17
CA ARG A 11 7.72 6.60 -4.64
C ARG A 11 6.78 5.48 -5.08
N GLU A 12 6.87 4.31 -4.43
CA GLU A 12 6.04 3.14 -4.72
C GLU A 12 4.57 3.40 -4.36
N LEU A 13 4.31 3.97 -3.18
CA LEU A 13 2.96 4.37 -2.76
C LEU A 13 2.35 5.42 -3.70
N ASN A 14 3.14 6.39 -4.18
CA ASN A 14 2.69 7.35 -5.18
C ASN A 14 2.36 6.68 -6.51
N LYS A 15 3.18 5.72 -6.96
CA LYS A 15 2.92 4.95 -8.18
C LYS A 15 1.58 4.24 -8.10
N ILE A 16 1.31 3.54 -6.99
CA ILE A 16 0.02 2.89 -6.73
C ILE A 16 -1.11 3.92 -6.83
N ARG A 17 -1.02 5.04 -6.09
CA ARG A 17 -2.05 6.10 -6.06
C ARG A 17 -2.39 6.69 -7.43
N GLN A 18 -1.40 6.85 -8.30
CA GLN A 18 -1.59 7.38 -9.65
C GLN A 18 -2.40 6.45 -10.55
N HIS A 19 -2.40 5.15 -10.26
CA HIS A 19 -3.09 4.12 -11.04
C HIS A 19 -4.38 3.64 -10.36
N MET A 20 -4.92 4.40 -9.40
CA MET A 20 -6.14 4.00 -8.71
C MET A 20 -7.40 4.54 -9.41
N PRO A 21 -8.49 3.74 -9.45
CA PRO A 21 -9.78 4.20 -9.95
C PRO A 21 -10.40 5.25 -9.01
N ARG A 22 -11.32 6.08 -9.51
CA ARG A 22 -12.02 7.08 -8.68
C ARG A 22 -12.75 6.41 -7.50
N GLY A 23 -12.60 6.97 -6.30
CA GLY A 23 -13.27 6.47 -5.09
C GLY A 23 -12.63 5.22 -4.46
N TRP A 24 -11.45 4.81 -4.93
CA TRP A 24 -10.72 3.64 -4.44
C TRP A 24 -10.52 3.60 -2.92
N GLN A 25 -10.37 4.76 -2.26
CA GLN A 25 -10.12 4.81 -0.82
C GLN A 25 -11.24 4.16 -0.01
N LYS A 26 -12.50 4.30 -0.47
CA LYS A 26 -13.66 3.68 0.18
C LYS A 26 -13.63 2.15 0.04
N ARG A 27 -13.29 1.66 -1.14
CA ARG A 27 -13.16 0.21 -1.42
C ARG A 27 -12.06 -0.42 -0.58
N VAL A 28 -10.85 0.16 -0.60
CA VAL A 28 -9.73 -0.32 0.22
C VAL A 28 -10.05 -0.25 1.71
N ALA A 29 -10.73 0.80 2.17
CA ALA A 29 -11.16 0.93 3.56
C ALA A 29 -12.10 -0.21 3.98
N GLN A 30 -13.09 -0.54 3.14
CA GLN A 30 -14.02 -1.64 3.37
C GLN A 30 -13.30 -3.00 3.36
N GLU A 31 -12.52 -3.30 2.32
CA GLU A 31 -11.82 -4.58 2.17
C GLU A 31 -10.77 -4.83 3.25
N ALA A 32 -10.11 -3.77 3.74
CA ALA A 32 -9.11 -3.87 4.79
C ALA A 32 -9.69 -3.74 6.21
N GLY A 33 -11.00 -3.49 6.35
CA GLY A 33 -11.64 -3.21 7.64
C GLY A 33 -11.03 -2.00 8.37
N LYS A 34 -10.73 -0.92 7.64
CA LYS A 34 -10.11 0.31 8.17
C LYS A 34 -10.92 1.56 7.80
N SER A 35 -10.64 2.67 8.50
CA SER A 35 -11.20 3.97 8.13
C SER A 35 -10.49 4.56 6.90
N ILE A 36 -11.20 5.38 6.12
CA ILE A 36 -10.64 6.14 4.99
C ILE A 36 -9.44 6.99 5.44
N SER A 37 -9.53 7.59 6.64
CA SER A 37 -8.41 8.34 7.23
C SER A 37 -7.17 7.47 7.44
N THR A 38 -7.35 6.22 7.89
CA THR A 38 -6.25 5.25 8.01
C THR A 38 -5.65 4.92 6.65
N VAL A 39 -6.48 4.66 5.63
CA VAL A 39 -6.01 4.41 4.26
C VAL A 39 -5.19 5.58 3.75
N ASN A 40 -5.69 6.81 3.89
CA ASN A 40 -4.97 8.01 3.48
C ASN A 40 -3.62 8.16 4.19
N LYS A 41 -3.57 7.95 5.51
CA LYS A 41 -2.31 7.99 6.27
C LYS A 41 -1.32 6.94 5.80
N VAL A 42 -1.77 5.71 5.51
CA VAL A 42 -0.92 4.64 4.98
C VAL A 42 -0.36 5.01 3.61
N MET A 43 -1.22 5.47 2.71
CA MET A 43 -0.84 5.81 1.33
C MET A 43 -0.04 7.11 1.23
N LEU A 44 0.01 7.91 2.31
CA LEU A 44 0.92 9.05 2.51
C LEU A 44 2.18 8.68 3.30
N ARG A 45 2.37 7.40 3.65
CA ARG A 45 3.50 6.90 4.46
C ARG A 45 3.58 7.50 5.87
N LEU A 46 2.45 7.96 6.41
CA LEU A 46 2.31 8.47 7.78
C LEU A 46 1.93 7.35 8.77
N ARG A 47 1.54 6.18 8.26
CA ARG A 47 1.23 4.99 9.05
C ARG A 47 1.67 3.75 8.30
N ASN A 48 2.10 2.72 9.02
CA ASN A 48 2.45 1.43 8.44
C ASN A 48 1.26 0.47 8.58
N ASN A 49 0.80 -0.08 7.47
CA ASN A 49 -0.18 -1.16 7.45
C ASN A 49 -0.03 -1.95 6.14
N GLY A 50 0.67 -3.08 6.20
CA GLY A 50 0.92 -3.92 5.02
C GLY A 50 -0.38 -4.36 4.35
N HIS A 51 -1.38 -4.75 5.14
CA HIS A 51 -2.66 -5.21 4.61
C HIS A 51 -3.38 -4.15 3.74
N VAL A 52 -3.40 -2.89 4.19
CA VAL A 52 -3.95 -1.76 3.38
C VAL A 52 -3.17 -1.57 2.08
N VAL A 53 -1.84 -1.70 2.14
CA VAL A 53 -0.98 -1.57 0.94
C VAL A 53 -1.22 -2.72 -0.03
N THR A 54 -1.34 -3.97 0.45
CA THR A 54 -1.67 -5.13 -0.38
C THR A 54 -3.00 -4.92 -1.10
N LYS A 55 -4.07 -4.53 -0.38
CA LYS A 55 -5.37 -4.24 -1.00
C LYS A 55 -5.32 -3.09 -1.99
N ALA A 56 -4.52 -2.06 -1.72
CA ALA A 56 -4.31 -0.97 -2.66
C ALA A 56 -3.57 -1.42 -3.93
N ILE A 57 -2.59 -2.32 -3.82
CA ILE A 57 -1.90 -2.92 -4.99
C ILE A 57 -2.88 -3.73 -5.82
N ASP A 58 -3.67 -4.60 -5.18
CA ASP A 58 -4.65 -5.46 -5.86
C ASP A 58 -5.65 -4.62 -6.69
N LEU A 59 -6.17 -3.55 -6.10
CA LEU A 59 -7.14 -2.66 -6.72
C LEU A 59 -6.54 -1.69 -7.76
N SER A 60 -5.23 -1.49 -7.76
CA SER A 60 -4.58 -0.57 -8.70
C SER A 60 -4.66 -1.10 -10.14
N GLY A 61 -4.68 -0.19 -11.11
CA GLY A 61 -4.57 -0.48 -12.54
C GLY A 61 -3.15 -0.75 -13.02
N LEU A 62 -2.23 -1.12 -12.12
CA LEU A 62 -0.86 -1.48 -12.49
C LEU A 62 -0.84 -2.84 -13.23
N PRO A 63 0.14 -3.08 -14.12
CA PRO A 63 0.37 -4.41 -14.68
C PRO A 63 0.64 -5.44 -13.59
N GLU A 64 0.21 -6.70 -13.79
CA GLU A 64 0.33 -7.74 -12.76
C GLU A 64 1.79 -8.00 -12.36
N SER A 65 2.71 -7.97 -13.31
CA SER A 65 4.16 -8.08 -13.02
C SER A 65 4.66 -7.01 -12.06
N GLU A 66 4.13 -5.78 -12.14
CA GLU A 66 4.48 -4.73 -11.19
C GLU A 66 3.83 -4.94 -9.83
N LYS A 67 2.59 -5.44 -9.80
CA LYS A 67 1.90 -5.79 -8.55
C LYS A 67 2.68 -6.86 -7.80
N GLU A 68 3.15 -7.89 -8.50
CA GLU A 68 4.00 -8.95 -7.94
C GLU A 68 5.29 -8.39 -7.34
N ILE A 69 6.01 -7.53 -8.07
CA ILE A 69 7.23 -6.88 -7.57
C ILE A 69 6.95 -6.10 -6.28
N LEU A 70 5.86 -5.32 -6.23
CA LEU A 70 5.49 -4.53 -5.06
C LEU A 70 5.08 -5.42 -3.87
N LYS A 71 4.36 -6.52 -4.11
CA LYS A 71 3.98 -7.49 -3.07
C LYS A 71 5.20 -8.22 -2.52
N SER A 72 6.12 -8.68 -3.37
CA SER A 72 7.36 -9.34 -2.96
C SER A 72 8.24 -8.41 -2.12
N LYS A 73 8.36 -7.13 -2.50
CA LYS A 73 9.04 -6.13 -1.66
C LYS A 73 8.38 -5.95 -0.29
N LEU A 74 7.05 -5.92 -0.26
CA LEU A 74 6.31 -5.76 0.99
C LEU A 74 6.51 -6.99 1.91
N LEU A 75 6.47 -8.21 1.36
CA LEU A 75 6.75 -9.47 2.08
C LEU A 75 8.16 -9.49 2.66
N PHE A 76 9.18 -9.19 1.85
CA PHE A 76 10.58 -9.12 2.30
C PHE A 76 10.78 -8.14 3.46
N ILE A 77 10.08 -7.00 3.44
CA ILE A 77 10.12 -6.01 4.53
C ILE A 77 9.52 -6.58 5.83
N HIS A 78 8.50 -7.42 5.73
CA HIS A 78 7.84 -8.04 6.88
C HIS A 78 8.65 -9.21 7.46
N GLU A 79 9.33 -10.01 6.64
CA GLU A 79 10.16 -11.14 7.10
C GLU A 79 11.46 -10.71 7.80
N LEU A 80 11.97 -9.52 7.50
CA LEU A 80 13.19 -8.96 8.11
C LEU A 80 12.96 -8.20 9.43
N ASN A 81 11.73 -8.15 9.94
CA ASN A 81 11.36 -7.44 11.17
C ASN A 81 10.81 -8.37 12.24
#